data_AF-A0A1I4DJK2-F1
#
_entry.id   AF-A0A1I4DJK2-F1
#
_cell.length_a   1.000
_cell.length_b   1.000
_cell.length_c   1.000
_cell.angle_alpha   90.00
_cell.angle_beta   90.00
_cell.angle_gamma   90.00
#
_symmetry.space_group_name_H-M   'P 1'
#
loop_
_entity.id
_entity.type
_entity.pdbx_description
1 polymer ?
#
loop_
_entity_poly.entity_id
_entity_poly.type
_entity_poly.pdbx_seq_one_letter_code
_entity_poly.pdbx_strand_id
1 'polypeptide(L)'
;MKEGLAYLPTALALVLSLVLVPVLTLAMTPVDPAGPVVVVTAPSANPVHIIEASGGNVIGLENAPMGTLGFSAVPGFEEKLKANGAWAVLDGRVLAGLCGVEI
;
A
#
# COMPACT_ATOMS: atom_id res chain seq x y z
N MET A 1 -19.83 31.16 19.53
CA MET A 1 -18.73 30.70 18.65
C MET A 1 -17.63 29.91 19.37
N LYS A 2 -17.50 29.94 20.72
CA LYS A 2 -16.48 29.16 21.46
C LYS A 2 -16.77 27.66 21.58
N GLU A 3 -18.04 27.27 21.67
CA GLU A 3 -18.48 25.87 21.86
C GLU A 3 -18.01 24.92 20.74
N GLY A 4 -18.06 25.36 19.47
CA GLY A 4 -17.67 24.52 18.32
C GLY A 4 -16.17 24.24 18.25
N LEU A 5 -15.33 25.12 18.79
CA LEU A 5 -13.88 24.93 18.81
C LEU A 5 -13.45 23.89 19.86
N ALA A 6 -14.26 23.68 20.91
CA ALA A 6 -14.01 22.69 21.95
C ALA A 6 -14.22 21.24 21.47
N TYR A 7 -15.16 21.01 20.54
CA TYR A 7 -15.42 19.68 19.97
C TYR A 7 -14.58 19.37 18.73
N LEU A 8 -13.92 20.37 18.15
CA LEU A 8 -13.06 20.21 16.99
C LEU A 8 -11.97 19.13 17.16
N PRO A 9 -11.24 19.02 18.29
CA PRO A 9 -10.28 17.94 18.48
C PRO A 9 -10.96 16.56 18.56
N THR A 10 -12.12 16.45 19.19
CA THR A 10 -12.85 15.19 19.33
C THR A 10 -13.43 14.72 18.00
N ALA A 11 -13.99 15.65 17.22
CA ALA A 11 -14.48 15.39 15.87
C ALA A 11 -13.33 14.98 14.93
N LEU A 12 -12.20 15.69 15.00
CA LEU A 12 -11.00 15.35 14.23
C LEU A 12 -10.47 13.97 14.61
N ALA A 13 -10.40 13.63 15.89
CA ALA A 13 -9.96 12.33 16.37
C ALA A 13 -10.89 11.20 15.86
N LEU A 14 -12.20 11.40 15.93
CA LEU A 14 -13.19 10.43 15.41
C LEU A 14 -13.02 10.20 13.91
N VAL A 15 -12.91 11.28 13.13
CA VAL A 15 -12.70 11.20 11.68
C VAL A 15 -11.36 10.52 11.36
N LEU A 16 -10.29 10.88 12.08
CA LEU A 16 -8.99 10.22 11.92
C LEU A 16 -9.10 8.73 12.23
N SER A 17 -9.72 8.33 13.34
CA SER A 17 -9.86 6.91 13.70
C SER A 17 -10.66 6.13 12.66
N LEU A 18 -11.74 6.70 12.13
CA LEU A 18 -12.56 6.06 11.09
C LEU A 18 -11.78 5.81 9.80
N VAL A 19 -10.83 6.68 9.46
CA VAL A 19 -10.04 6.55 8.22
C VAL A 19 -8.75 5.77 8.44
N LEU A 20 -8.04 6.00 9.54
CA LEU A 20 -6.74 5.37 9.81
C LEU A 20 -6.84 3.90 10.13
N VAL A 21 -7.88 3.46 10.85
CA VAL A 21 -8.05 2.04 11.21
C VAL A 21 -8.07 1.15 9.97
N PRO A 22 -8.96 1.34 8.97
CA PRO A 22 -8.99 0.48 7.79
C PRO A 22 -7.69 0.55 6.98
N VAL A 23 -7.09 1.74 6.84
CA VAL A 23 -5.82 1.93 6.14
C VAL A 23 -4.68 1.18 6.83
N LEU A 24 -4.58 1.25 8.15
CA LEU A 24 -3.56 0.55 8.92
C LEU A 24 -3.79 -0.96 8.89
N THR A 25 -5.04 -1.43 8.96
CA THR A 25 -5.33 -2.86 8.86
C THR A 25 -4.90 -3.44 7.51
N LEU A 26 -5.08 -2.69 6.42
CA LEU A 26 -4.61 -3.08 5.08
C LEU A 26 -3.08 -3.03 4.98
N ALA A 27 -2.43 -2.03 5.59
CA ALA A 27 -0.97 -1.91 5.57
C ALA A 27 -0.25 -2.97 6.42
N MET A 28 -0.94 -3.55 7.42
CA MET A 28 -0.39 -4.56 8.32
C MET A 28 -0.80 -5.99 7.95
N THR A 29 -1.65 -6.17 6.93
CA THR A 29 -2.06 -7.50 6.52
C THR A 29 -0.86 -8.24 5.93
N PRO A 30 -0.57 -9.48 6.37
CA PRO A 30 0.50 -10.27 5.78
C PRO A 30 0.26 -10.45 4.28
N VAL A 31 1.32 -10.26 3.50
CA VAL A 31 1.27 -10.40 2.05
C VAL A 31 1.47 -11.86 1.67
N ASP A 32 0.66 -12.39 0.75
CA ASP A 32 0.87 -13.74 0.23
C ASP A 32 2.18 -13.77 -0.60
N PRO A 33 3.19 -14.57 -0.21
CA PRO A 33 4.49 -14.59 -0.90
C PRO A 33 4.42 -15.20 -2.31
N ALA A 34 3.34 -15.89 -2.66
CA ALA A 34 3.08 -16.45 -3.97
C ALA A 34 2.14 -15.58 -4.82
N GLY A 35 1.64 -14.46 -4.29
CA GLY A 35 0.69 -13.57 -4.95
C GLY A 35 1.33 -12.28 -5.50
N PRO A 36 0.62 -11.58 -6.41
CA PRO A 36 1.00 -10.23 -6.80
C PRO A 36 0.81 -9.25 -5.63
N VAL A 37 1.68 -8.24 -5.56
CA VAL A 37 1.70 -7.24 -4.50
C VAL A 37 1.62 -5.85 -5.10
N VAL A 38 0.93 -4.93 -4.43
CA VAL A 38 0.94 -3.51 -4.77
C VAL A 38 2.01 -2.83 -3.94
N VAL A 39 3.00 -2.26 -4.61
CA VAL A 39 4.09 -1.50 -4.01
C VAL A 39 3.72 -0.03 -4.00
N VAL A 40 3.69 0.58 -2.81
CA VAL A 40 3.42 2.00 -2.63
C VAL A 40 4.73 2.75 -2.39
N THR A 41 4.96 3.83 -3.13
CA THR A 41 6.20 4.61 -3.07
C THR A 41 5.95 6.10 -2.89
N ALA A 42 7.00 6.84 -2.53
CA ALA A 42 6.96 8.30 -2.57
C ALA A 42 6.65 8.80 -4.00
N PRO A 43 6.02 9.98 -4.17
CA PRO A 43 5.72 10.53 -5.49
C PRO A 43 6.94 10.78 -6.39
N SER A 44 8.12 10.99 -5.78
CA SER A 44 9.39 11.22 -6.49
C SER A 44 10.18 9.93 -6.73
N ALA A 45 9.74 8.79 -6.19
CA ALA A 45 10.42 7.51 -6.35
C ALA A 45 10.00 6.83 -7.65
N ASN A 46 10.87 5.97 -8.17
CA ASN A 46 10.56 5.13 -9.33
C ASN A 46 10.15 3.72 -8.84
N PRO A 47 8.84 3.39 -8.82
CA PRO A 47 8.37 2.11 -8.30
C PRO A 47 8.83 0.92 -9.14
N VAL A 48 8.99 1.10 -10.45
CA VAL A 48 9.50 0.05 -11.36
C VAL A 48 10.91 -0.36 -10.94
N HIS A 49 11.79 0.62 -10.74
CA HIS A 49 13.16 0.37 -10.29
C HIS A 49 13.21 -0.33 -8.93
N ILE A 50 12.33 0.03 -8.00
CA ILE A 50 12.25 -0.63 -6.67
C ILE A 50 11.87 -2.11 -6.84
N ILE A 51 10.85 -2.41 -7.65
CA ILE A 51 10.39 -3.78 -7.91
C ILE A 51 11.49 -4.62 -8.56
N GLU A 52 12.14 -4.09 -9.59
CA GLU A 52 13.23 -4.78 -10.31
C GLU A 52 14.44 -5.00 -9.41
N ALA A 53 14.86 -4.00 -8.63
CA ALA A 53 15.97 -4.12 -7.69
C ALA A 53 15.68 -5.11 -6.55
N SER A 54 14.41 -5.36 -6.23
CA SER A 54 13.98 -6.38 -5.27
C SER A 54 13.92 -7.79 -5.88
N GLY A 55 14.24 -7.95 -7.17
CA GLY A 55 14.19 -9.22 -7.88
C GLY A 55 12.78 -9.62 -8.35
N GLY A 56 11.89 -8.64 -8.47
CA GLY A 56 10.54 -8.82 -9.01
C GLY A 56 10.40 -8.34 -10.44
N ASN A 57 9.22 -8.57 -10.99
CA ASN A 57 8.79 -8.04 -12.28
C ASN A 57 7.52 -7.21 -12.06
N VAL A 58 7.43 -6.10 -12.79
CA VAL A 58 6.24 -5.25 -12.79
C VAL A 58 5.12 -5.94 -13.57
N ILE A 59 3.91 -5.91 -13.03
CA ILE A 59 2.71 -6.42 -13.69
C ILE A 59 1.86 -5.23 -14.13
N GLY A 60 1.71 -5.09 -15.45
CA GLY A 60 0.92 -4.04 -16.08
C GLY A 60 1.65 -2.69 -16.20
N LEU A 61 1.08 -1.81 -17.01
CA LEU A 61 1.48 -0.40 -17.10
C LEU A 61 0.25 0.42 -16.78
N GLU A 62 0.20 1.03 -15.59
CA GLU A 62 -0.91 1.90 -15.27
C GLU A 62 -0.48 3.16 -14.53
N ASN A 63 -1.23 4.23 -14.79
CA ASN A 63 -1.05 5.60 -14.35
C ASN A 63 -1.27 5.73 -12.84
N ALA A 64 -0.42 5.11 -12.04
CA ALA A 64 -0.46 5.17 -10.60
C ALA A 64 0.91 5.65 -10.09
N PRO A 65 1.13 6.97 -10.00
CA PRO A 65 2.45 7.56 -9.73
C PRO A 65 3.05 7.14 -8.39
N MET A 66 2.25 6.54 -7.51
CA MET A 66 2.68 6.05 -6.20
C MET A 66 2.40 4.57 -5.99
N GLY A 67 1.75 3.86 -6.93
CA GLY A 67 1.27 2.50 -6.72
C GLY A 67 1.59 1.63 -7.93
N THR A 68 2.32 0.54 -7.77
CA THR A 68 2.65 -0.35 -8.90
C THR A 68 2.52 -1.79 -8.50
N LEU A 69 1.84 -2.58 -9.33
CA LEU A 69 1.70 -4.01 -9.12
C LEU A 69 2.99 -4.72 -9.54
N GLY A 70 3.46 -5.63 -8.70
CA GLY A 70 4.65 -6.42 -8.97
C GLY A 70 4.50 -7.84 -8.44
N PHE A 71 5.35 -8.73 -8.93
CA PHE A 71 5.43 -10.11 -8.48
C PHE A 71 6.86 -10.60 -8.50
N SER A 72 7.21 -11.47 -7.56
CA SER A 72 8.48 -12.18 -7.56
C SER A 72 8.28 -13.60 -7.06
N ALA A 73 8.98 -14.56 -7.67
CA ALA A 73 9.13 -15.91 -7.14
C ALA A 73 10.25 -16.01 -6.09
N VAL A 74 10.98 -14.92 -5.84
CA VAL A 74 12.13 -14.90 -4.93
C VAL A 74 11.64 -14.75 -3.49
N PRO A 75 12.14 -15.55 -2.53
CA PRO A 75 11.79 -15.41 -1.13
C PRO A 75 12.21 -14.04 -0.57
N GLY A 76 11.43 -13.55 0.39
CA GLY A 76 11.66 -12.27 1.08
C GLY A 76 11.42 -11.05 0.19
N PHE A 77 10.56 -11.17 -0.82
CA PHE A 77 10.28 -10.07 -1.76
C PHE A 77 9.74 -8.82 -1.04
N GLU A 78 8.80 -8.99 -0.11
CA GLU A 78 8.25 -7.89 0.69
C GLU A 78 9.34 -7.13 1.47
N GLU A 79 10.23 -7.86 2.15
CA GLU A 79 11.31 -7.27 2.95
C GLU A 79 12.30 -6.52 2.07
N LYS A 80 12.61 -7.07 0.88
CA LYS A 80 13.46 -6.40 -0.12
C LYS A 80 12.81 -5.14 -0.68
N LEU A 81 11.49 -5.14 -0.91
CA LEU A 81 10.77 -3.95 -1.37
C LEU A 81 10.84 -2.83 -0.33
N LYS A 82 10.59 -3.16 0.95
CA LYS A 82 10.72 -2.22 2.06
C LYS A 82 12.15 -1.69 2.19
N ALA A 83 13.16 -2.56 2.09
CA ALA A 83 14.57 -2.18 2.13
C ALA A 83 14.99 -1.27 0.95
N ASN A 84 14.38 -1.46 -0.22
CA ASN A 84 14.64 -0.66 -1.42
C ASN A 84 13.83 0.64 -1.48
N GLY A 85 13.04 0.95 -0.45
CA GLY A 85 12.36 2.25 -0.32
C GLY A 85 10.86 2.25 -0.59
N ALA A 86 10.21 1.09 -0.64
CA ALA A 86 8.75 1.03 -0.61
C ALA A 86 8.23 1.59 0.74
N TRP A 87 7.23 2.47 0.68
CA TRP A 87 6.52 2.99 1.85
C TRP A 87 5.55 1.97 2.43
N ALA A 88 4.88 1.22 1.56
CA ALA A 88 4.01 0.12 1.93
C ALA A 88 4.03 -0.96 0.85
N VAL A 89 3.74 -2.19 1.25
CA VAL A 89 3.53 -3.33 0.37
C VAL A 89 2.18 -3.92 0.76
N LEU A 90 1.27 -3.99 -0.19
CA LEU A 90 -0.12 -4.42 0.03
C LEU A 90 -0.39 -5.69 -0.77
N ASP A 91 -1.18 -6.60 -0.21
CA ASP A 91 -1.60 -7.81 -0.92
C ASP A 91 -2.52 -7.45 -2.10
N GLY A 92 -2.12 -7.89 -3.30
CA GLY A 92 -2.85 -7.59 -4.53
C GLY A 92 -4.24 -8.23 -4.59
N ARG A 93 -4.44 -9.41 -3.98
CA ARG A 93 -5.74 -10.09 -3.96
C ARG A 93 -6.71 -9.38 -3.03
N VAL A 94 -6.23 -8.93 -1.85
CA VAL A 94 -7.04 -8.13 -0.92
C VAL A 94 -7.52 -6.85 -1.62
N LEU A 95 -6.63 -6.15 -2.31
CA LEU A 95 -7.00 -4.93 -3.05
C LEU A 95 -7.93 -5.22 -4.24
N ALA A 96 -7.71 -6.31 -4.98
CA ALA A 96 -8.60 -6.71 -6.06
C ALA A 96 -10.02 -6.98 -5.54
N GLY A 97 -10.15 -7.61 -4.37
CA GLY A 97 -11.45 -7.82 -3.70
C GLY A 97 -12.18 -6.52 -3.39
N LEU A 98 -11.48 -5.44 -3.04
CA LEU A 98 -12.08 -4.11 -2.85
C LEU A 98 -12.58 -3.49 -4.16
N CYS A 99 -11.95 -3.84 -5.28
CA CYS A 99 -12.37 -3.45 -6.62
C CYS A 99 -13.50 -4.35 -7.18
N GLY A 100 -13.90 -5.40 -6.46
CA GLY A 100 -14.86 -6.39 -6.95
C GLY A 100 -14.31 -7.30 -8.06
N VAL A 101 -12.98 -7.47 -8.12
CA VAL A 101 -12.28 -8.29 -9.12
C VAL A 101 -11.49 -9.39 -8.41
N GLU A 102 -11.39 -10.57 -9.01
CA GLU A 102 -10.66 -11.72 -8.46
C GLU A 102 -9.42 -12.00 -9.34
N ILE A 103 -8.25 -12.17 -8.70
CA ILE A 103 -6.95 -12.42 -9.36
C ILE A 103 -6.16 -13.53 -8.65
#